data_AF-A0A395UJC4-F1
#
_entry.id   AF-A0A395UJC4-F1
#
_cell.length_a   1.000
_cell.length_b   1.000
_cell.length_c   1.000
_cell.angle_alpha   90.00
_cell.angle_beta   90.00
_cell.angle_gamma   90.00
#
_symmetry.space_group_name_H-M   'P 1'
#
loop_
_entity.id
_entity.type
_entity.pdbx_description
1 polymer ?
#
loop_
_entity_poly.entity_id
_entity_poly.type
_entity_poly.pdbx_seq_one_letter_code
_entity_poly.pdbx_strand_id
1 'polypeptide(L)'
;MILDTMTQEELLREIKSDYSEVVGRWRNFQAKFRKTVQKRASYPWLWETYVKTRRHNEWYISYYAETKKESDIVNAMITLTFKYKGQLWTGTVMDDVTLIFAEHFFERYKERFMKIHKDSKVLSDKDIMKMFFILNSNLCFLGNEKEDNIRGYCYDGIFYGDWIGKEGGMVKTFLSRQEMKINQFTEYFEVFKMWIIQDMFKARKGMNLNSSLIKYIPDTYFEYNEWNRFLFERGNLRLIRAAEECNEIYIKNTEQYRRCREMIDAVNQNMYEKKNSKDKSDESALTKQ
;
A
#
# COMPACT_ATOMS: atom_id res chain seq x y z
N MET A 1 21.64 1.36 14.21
CA MET A 1 21.88 2.09 12.95
C MET A 1 22.06 1.05 11.87
N ILE A 2 21.45 1.23 10.71
CA ILE A 2 21.64 0.31 9.59
C ILE A 2 23.09 0.36 9.12
N LEU A 3 23.68 -0.82 8.91
CA LEU A 3 25.07 -0.98 8.48
C LEU A 3 25.15 -1.83 7.21
N ASP A 4 26.14 -1.55 6.36
CA ASP A 4 26.38 -2.28 5.10
C ASP A 4 26.75 -3.75 5.31
N THR A 5 27.18 -4.13 6.51
CA THR A 5 27.59 -5.50 6.87
C THR A 5 26.42 -6.39 7.28
N MET A 6 25.22 -5.83 7.51
CA MET A 6 24.05 -6.60 7.91
C MET A 6 23.59 -7.55 6.79
N THR A 7 23.07 -8.72 7.15
CA THR A 7 22.28 -9.52 6.20
C THR A 7 20.92 -8.87 5.93
N GLN A 8 20.19 -9.35 4.92
CA GLN A 8 18.84 -8.82 4.66
C GLN A 8 17.87 -9.15 5.80
N GLU A 9 17.99 -10.32 6.44
CA GLU A 9 17.19 -10.69 7.62
C GLU A 9 17.51 -9.81 8.85
N GLU A 10 18.79 -9.45 9.03
CA GLU A 10 19.20 -8.52 10.09
C GLU A 10 18.68 -7.11 9.83
N LEU A 11 18.76 -6.66 8.57
CA LEU A 11 18.20 -5.38 8.13
C LEU A 11 16.70 -5.30 8.40
N LEU A 12 15.93 -6.31 8.03
CA LEU A 12 14.49 -6.36 8.28
C LEU A 12 14.17 -6.29 9.79
N ARG A 13 14.91 -7.03 10.62
CA ARG A 13 14.75 -6.99 12.09
C ARG A 13 15.10 -5.63 12.69
N GLU A 14 16.19 -5.02 12.24
CA GLU A 14 16.61 -3.68 12.67
C GLU A 14 15.52 -2.66 12.35
N ILE A 15 15.01 -2.65 11.10
CA ILE A 15 13.93 -1.74 10.66
C ILE A 15 12.67 -1.96 11.48
N LYS A 16 12.24 -3.21 11.71
CA LYS A 16 11.04 -3.53 12.50
C LYS A 16 11.16 -3.06 13.96
N SER A 17 12.30 -3.35 14.59
CA SER A 17 12.58 -2.91 15.96
C SER A 17 12.52 -1.38 16.07
N ASP A 18 13.13 -0.69 15.11
CA ASP A 18 13.20 0.76 15.10
C ASP A 18 11.85 1.42 14.79
N TYR A 19 11.07 0.82 13.89
CA TYR A 19 9.72 1.26 13.55
C TYR A 19 8.78 1.29 14.75
N SER A 20 8.91 0.33 15.67
CA SER A 20 8.09 0.27 16.88
C SER A 20 8.22 1.53 17.75
N GLU A 21 9.43 2.09 17.84
CA GLU A 21 9.69 3.35 18.53
C GLU A 21 9.01 4.54 17.83
N VAL A 22 9.13 4.59 16.50
CA VAL A 22 8.57 5.66 15.66
C VAL A 22 7.05 5.66 15.71
N VAL A 23 6.42 4.49 15.60
CA VAL A 23 4.97 4.33 15.71
C VAL A 23 4.49 4.70 17.12
N GLY A 24 5.22 4.34 18.17
CA GLY A 24 4.91 4.77 19.54
C GLY A 24 4.86 6.29 19.66
N ARG A 25 5.87 6.98 19.11
CA ARG A 25 5.91 8.46 19.06
C ARG A 25 4.78 9.03 18.21
N TRP A 26 4.49 8.44 17.05
CA TRP A 26 3.41 8.87 16.16
C TRP A 26 2.03 8.74 16.82
N ARG A 27 1.74 7.61 17.48
CA ARG A 27 0.48 7.39 18.22
C ARG A 27 0.24 8.47 19.27
N ASN A 28 1.28 8.85 20.02
CA ASN A 28 1.19 9.92 21.02
C ASN A 28 0.94 11.30 20.38
N PHE A 29 1.47 11.53 19.18
CA PHE A 29 1.29 12.78 18.44
C PHE A 29 -0.02 12.85 17.64
N GLN A 30 -0.64 11.71 17.32
CA GLN A 30 -1.73 11.60 16.35
C GLN A 30 -2.94 12.50 16.71
N ALA A 31 -3.31 12.59 17.99
CA ALA A 31 -4.42 13.44 18.43
C ALA A 31 -4.15 14.94 18.17
N LYS A 32 -2.92 15.39 18.41
CA LYS A 32 -2.49 16.76 18.09
C LYS A 32 -2.45 16.96 16.58
N PHE A 33 -1.94 15.99 15.83
CA PHE A 33 -1.89 16.05 14.37
C PHE A 33 -3.29 16.19 13.74
N ARG A 34 -4.27 15.41 14.21
CA ARG A 34 -5.66 15.52 13.72
C ARG A 34 -6.24 16.93 13.89
N LYS A 35 -5.94 17.61 15.00
CA LYS A 35 -6.33 19.01 15.21
C LYS A 35 -5.65 19.95 14.21
N THR A 36 -4.39 19.68 13.86
CA THR A 36 -3.68 20.43 12.81
C THR A 36 -4.35 20.27 11.45
N VAL A 37 -4.71 19.04 11.08
CA VAL A 37 -5.44 18.73 9.84
C VAL A 37 -6.76 19.51 9.78
N GLN A 38 -7.58 19.45 10.85
CA GLN A 38 -8.88 20.13 10.90
C GLN A 38 -8.79 21.65 10.71
N LYS A 39 -7.71 22.27 11.21
CA LYS A 39 -7.47 23.72 11.12
C LYS A 39 -6.85 24.14 9.79
N ARG A 40 -6.47 23.20 8.91
CA ARG A 40 -5.82 23.53 7.65
C ARG A 40 -6.83 24.20 6.70
N ALA A 41 -6.42 25.35 6.16
CA ALA A 41 -7.24 26.15 5.25
C ALA A 41 -6.92 25.91 3.77
N SER A 42 -5.69 25.48 3.45
CA SER A 42 -5.21 25.33 2.06
C SER A 42 -4.74 23.91 1.77
N TYR A 43 -5.15 23.43 0.60
CA TYR A 43 -4.79 22.14 0.01
C TYR A 43 -4.40 22.35 -1.48
N PRO A 44 -3.57 21.49 -2.11
CA PRO A 44 -2.97 20.28 -1.55
C PRO A 44 -2.01 20.61 -0.40
N TRP A 45 -1.90 19.70 0.56
CA TRP A 45 -1.06 19.90 1.73
C TRP A 45 -0.19 18.69 1.99
N LEU A 46 1.12 18.87 1.83
CA LEU A 46 2.15 17.99 2.34
C LEU A 46 2.55 18.47 3.74
N TRP A 47 2.40 17.60 4.73
CA TRP A 47 3.02 17.72 6.03
C TRP A 47 4.10 16.64 6.14
N GLU A 48 5.28 17.04 6.59
CA GLU A 48 6.41 16.12 6.75
C GLU A 48 7.22 16.44 7.99
N THR A 49 7.86 15.41 8.56
CA THR A 49 8.81 15.55 9.66
C THR A 49 9.80 14.40 9.66
N TYR A 50 10.89 14.56 10.40
CA TYR A 50 11.84 13.49 10.68
C TYR A 50 11.82 13.10 12.15
N VAL A 51 12.07 11.82 12.40
CA VAL A 51 12.20 11.24 13.74
C VAL A 51 13.50 10.44 13.78
N LYS A 52 14.45 10.89 14.60
CA LYS A 52 15.65 10.12 14.91
C LYS A 52 15.39 9.18 16.09
N THR A 53 15.68 7.90 15.90
CA THR A 53 15.51 6.86 16.91
C THR A 53 16.73 6.69 17.79
N ARG A 54 16.62 5.89 18.86
CA ARG A 54 17.77 5.54 19.72
C ARG A 54 18.86 4.78 18.97
N ARG A 55 18.49 4.04 17.91
CA ARG A 55 19.42 3.36 17.02
C ARG A 55 20.05 4.29 15.98
N HIS A 56 19.78 5.61 16.07
CA HIS A 56 20.31 6.67 15.20
C HIS A 56 19.87 6.61 13.73
N ASN A 57 18.87 5.80 13.37
CA ASN A 57 18.27 5.90 12.04
C ASN A 57 17.29 7.10 12.02
N GLU A 58 17.19 7.73 10.86
CA GLU A 58 16.31 8.87 10.65
C GLU A 58 15.10 8.45 9.81
N TRP A 59 13.93 8.48 10.45
CA TRP A 59 12.66 8.12 9.82
C TRP A 59 11.96 9.36 9.31
N TYR A 60 11.44 9.26 8.11
CA TYR A 60 10.60 10.26 7.46
C TYR A 60 9.13 9.90 7.68
N ILE A 61 8.36 10.87 8.17
CA ILE A 61 6.91 10.75 8.27
C ILE A 61 6.31 11.78 7.33
N SER A 62 5.48 11.34 6.39
CA SER A 62 4.75 12.20 5.48
C SER A 62 3.25 11.99 5.58
N TYR A 63 2.51 13.06 5.35
CA TYR A 63 1.07 13.06 5.19
C TYR A 63 0.74 13.99 4.04
N TYR A 64 0.01 13.50 3.06
CA TYR A 64 -0.36 14.28 1.89
C TYR A 64 -1.85 14.12 1.61
N ALA A 65 -2.56 15.24 1.59
CA ALA A 65 -3.94 15.29 1.16
C ALA A 65 -4.07 16.33 0.04
N GLU A 66 -4.70 15.94 -1.06
CA GLU A 66 -4.98 16.81 -2.19
C GLU A 66 -6.14 17.77 -1.88
N THR A 67 -7.10 17.33 -1.06
CA THR A 67 -8.24 18.16 -0.63
C THR A 67 -8.53 18.03 0.86
N LYS A 68 -9.29 19.00 1.39
CA LYS A 68 -9.81 18.94 2.76
C LYS A 68 -10.67 17.70 3.01
N LYS A 69 -11.51 17.33 2.04
CA LYS A 69 -12.36 16.15 2.18
C LYS A 69 -11.53 14.87 2.20
N GLU A 70 -10.45 14.80 1.44
CA GLU A 70 -9.57 13.63 1.47
C GLU A 70 -8.83 13.46 2.81
N SER A 71 -8.63 14.56 3.54
CA SER A 71 -7.82 14.56 4.75
C SER A 71 -8.34 13.65 5.87
N ASP A 72 -9.63 13.28 5.85
CA ASP A 72 -10.25 12.38 6.82
C ASP A 72 -10.01 10.89 6.51
N ILE A 73 -9.59 10.56 5.28
CA ILE A 73 -9.41 9.17 4.82
C ILE A 73 -7.93 8.77 4.66
N VAL A 74 -7.05 9.73 4.37
CA VAL A 74 -5.60 9.46 4.20
C VAL A 74 -4.90 9.15 5.52
N ASN A 75 -3.94 8.22 5.45
CA ASN A 75 -3.02 7.90 6.54
C ASN A 75 -1.64 8.49 6.28
N ALA A 76 -0.90 8.79 7.36
CA ALA A 76 0.50 9.17 7.24
C ALA A 76 1.36 7.95 6.89
N MET A 77 2.34 8.15 6.02
CA MET A 77 3.36 7.16 5.67
C MET A 77 4.61 7.36 6.50
N ILE A 78 5.18 6.26 6.97
CA ILE A 78 6.39 6.24 7.79
C ILE A 78 7.43 5.38 7.07
N THR A 79 8.51 6.03 6.65
CA THR A 79 9.56 5.39 5.86
C THR A 79 10.94 5.79 6.35
N LEU A 80 11.94 5.01 5.96
CA LEU A 80 13.33 5.22 6.32
C LEU A 80 14.16 5.02 5.05
N THR A 81 14.91 6.03 4.64
CA THR A 81 15.85 5.94 3.52
C THR A 81 17.26 5.79 4.07
N PHE A 82 18.01 4.81 3.58
CA PHE A 82 19.34 4.47 4.07
C PHE A 82 20.25 4.00 2.93
N LYS A 83 21.56 4.06 3.15
CA LYS A 83 22.53 3.42 2.25
C LYS A 83 22.74 1.98 2.70
N TYR A 84 22.72 1.05 1.75
CA TYR A 84 23.01 -0.35 1.96
C TYR A 84 23.79 -0.88 0.76
N LYS A 85 24.99 -1.42 1.02
CA LYS A 85 25.93 -1.92 -0.01
C LYS A 85 26.21 -0.89 -1.10
N GLY A 86 26.39 0.36 -0.71
CA GLY A 86 26.68 1.48 -1.61
C GLY A 86 25.48 2.06 -2.38
N GLN A 87 24.29 1.46 -2.27
CA GLN A 87 23.07 1.90 -2.95
C GLN A 87 22.08 2.54 -1.99
N LEU A 88 21.19 3.39 -2.51
CA LEU A 88 20.12 4.00 -1.73
C LEU A 88 18.88 3.10 -1.70
N TRP A 89 18.41 2.76 -0.50
CA TRP A 89 17.28 1.87 -0.27
C TRP A 89 16.24 2.57 0.62
N THR A 90 15.00 2.12 0.55
CA THR A 90 13.93 2.59 1.45
C THR A 90 13.27 1.42 2.17
N GLY A 91 13.00 1.58 3.46
CA GLY A 91 12.29 0.64 4.30
C GLY A 91 11.00 1.22 4.85
N THR A 92 10.00 0.37 5.05
CA THR A 92 8.76 0.68 5.76
C THR A 92 8.20 -0.58 6.41
N VAL A 93 7.24 -0.42 7.32
CA VAL A 93 6.56 -1.54 7.96
C VAL A 93 5.05 -1.36 7.83
N MET A 94 4.39 -2.38 7.30
CA MET A 94 2.96 -2.39 7.01
C MET A 94 2.38 -3.71 7.54
N ASP A 95 1.34 -3.64 8.37
CA ASP A 95 0.69 -4.81 8.98
C ASP A 95 1.69 -5.80 9.64
N ASP A 96 2.64 -5.26 10.39
CA ASP A 96 3.73 -5.98 11.07
C ASP A 96 4.78 -6.65 10.14
N VAL A 97 4.67 -6.41 8.83
CA VAL A 97 5.59 -6.89 7.80
C VAL A 97 6.53 -5.77 7.37
N THR A 98 7.82 -6.06 7.39
CA THR A 98 8.86 -5.12 6.97
C THR A 98 9.16 -5.27 5.48
N LEU A 99 9.02 -4.19 4.71
CA LEU A 99 9.37 -4.17 3.30
C LEU A 99 10.57 -3.27 3.06
N ILE A 100 11.54 -3.77 2.31
CA ILE A 100 12.66 -3.00 1.79
C ILE A 100 12.56 -2.88 0.26
N PHE A 101 12.83 -1.68 -0.24
CA PHE A 101 12.75 -1.30 -1.65
C PHE A 101 14.14 -0.91 -2.10
N ALA A 102 14.70 -1.69 -3.02
CA ALA A 102 16.01 -1.43 -3.60
C ALA A 102 15.96 -0.30 -4.65
N GLU A 103 17.09 0.29 -4.97
CA GLU A 103 17.22 1.36 -5.97
C GLU A 103 16.55 1.02 -7.31
N HIS A 104 16.77 -0.19 -7.83
CA HIS A 104 16.19 -0.65 -9.10
C HIS A 104 14.65 -0.62 -9.12
N PHE A 105 13.98 -0.81 -7.97
CA PHE A 105 12.52 -0.63 -7.90
C PHE A 105 12.11 0.78 -8.30
N PHE A 106 12.82 1.79 -7.78
CA PHE A 106 12.53 3.18 -8.04
C PHE A 106 12.94 3.60 -9.45
N GLU A 107 14.00 3.01 -10.02
CA GLU A 107 14.31 3.16 -11.45
C GLU A 107 13.11 2.75 -12.31
N ARG A 108 12.52 1.58 -12.03
CA ARG A 108 11.32 1.11 -12.72
C ARG A 108 10.15 2.07 -12.52
N TYR A 109 9.92 2.56 -11.30
CA TYR A 109 8.84 3.52 -11.04
C TYR A 109 8.98 4.81 -11.85
N LYS A 110 10.21 5.37 -11.94
CA LYS A 110 10.49 6.57 -12.77
C LYS A 110 10.17 6.36 -14.24
N GLU A 111 10.69 5.27 -14.81
CA GLU A 111 10.56 4.97 -16.23
C GLU A 111 9.11 4.65 -16.59
N ARG A 112 8.45 3.85 -15.75
CA ARG A 112 7.16 3.24 -16.05
C ARG A 112 5.97 4.11 -15.71
N PHE A 113 6.00 4.77 -14.56
CA PHE A 113 4.89 5.60 -14.10
C PHE A 113 5.15 7.08 -14.38
N MET A 114 6.28 7.62 -13.89
CA MET A 114 6.56 9.04 -14.02
C MET A 114 6.93 9.44 -15.46
N LYS A 115 7.28 8.46 -16.32
CA LYS A 115 7.79 8.67 -17.67
C LYS A 115 8.99 9.64 -17.70
N ILE A 116 9.78 9.61 -16.63
CA ILE A 116 11.02 10.40 -16.51
C ILE A 116 12.16 9.55 -17.05
N HIS A 117 12.73 9.97 -18.16
CA HIS A 117 13.91 9.33 -18.76
C HIS A 117 15.21 9.88 -18.16
N LYS A 118 16.30 9.10 -18.26
CA LYS A 118 17.58 9.30 -17.56
C LYS A 118 18.21 10.69 -17.69
N ASP A 119 17.86 11.44 -18.73
CA ASP A 119 18.41 12.78 -19.00
C ASP A 119 17.67 13.92 -18.29
N SER A 120 16.53 13.64 -17.65
CA SER A 120 15.73 14.62 -16.92
C SER A 120 16.23 14.78 -15.48
N LYS A 121 17.06 15.81 -15.24
CA LYS A 121 17.63 16.15 -13.91
C LYS A 121 16.65 16.89 -12.98
N VAL A 122 15.34 16.64 -13.08
CA VAL A 122 14.35 17.45 -12.33
C VAL A 122 14.26 17.05 -10.86
N LEU A 123 14.51 15.78 -10.51
CA LEU A 123 14.36 15.25 -9.15
C LEU A 123 15.54 14.36 -8.76
N SER A 124 15.97 14.43 -7.50
CA SER A 124 16.97 13.48 -6.96
C SER A 124 16.34 12.11 -6.70
N ASP A 125 17.17 11.06 -6.62
CA ASP A 125 16.68 9.71 -6.29
C ASP A 125 15.94 9.66 -4.95
N LYS A 126 16.43 10.42 -3.96
CA LYS A 126 15.80 10.54 -2.65
C LYS A 126 14.43 11.21 -2.74
N ASP A 127 14.27 12.21 -3.60
CA ASP A 127 12.97 12.86 -3.82
C ASP A 127 12.00 11.90 -4.49
N ILE A 128 12.45 11.11 -5.47
CA ILE A 128 11.63 10.12 -6.15
C ILE A 128 11.15 9.04 -5.18
N MET A 129 12.04 8.56 -4.29
CA MET A 129 11.69 7.61 -3.24
C MET A 129 10.62 8.18 -2.30
N LYS A 130 10.78 9.42 -1.83
CA LYS A 130 9.76 10.09 -1.00
C LYS A 130 8.45 10.25 -1.74
N MET A 131 8.50 10.73 -2.98
CA MET A 131 7.34 10.96 -3.82
C MET A 131 6.51 9.69 -4.02
N PHE A 132 7.16 8.53 -4.22
CA PHE A 132 6.47 7.26 -4.30
C PHE A 132 5.57 7.02 -3.08
N PHE A 133 6.08 7.17 -1.85
CA PHE A 133 5.28 6.95 -0.64
C PHE A 133 4.29 8.08 -0.33
N ILE A 134 4.60 9.32 -0.71
CA ILE A 134 3.68 10.46 -0.59
C ILE A 134 2.43 10.23 -1.46
N LEU A 135 2.62 9.79 -2.70
CA LEU A 135 1.53 9.55 -3.65
C LEU A 135 0.82 8.22 -3.38
N ASN A 136 1.50 7.26 -2.78
CA ASN A 136 0.96 5.96 -2.47
C ASN A 136 0.83 5.81 -0.95
N SER A 137 -0.17 6.45 -0.35
CA SER A 137 -0.42 6.31 1.09
C SER A 137 -1.19 5.05 1.47
N ASN A 138 -1.83 4.38 0.50
CA ASN A 138 -2.52 3.11 0.67
C ASN A 138 -1.75 2.01 -0.07
N LEU A 139 -0.60 1.63 0.46
CA LEU A 139 0.08 0.40 0.04
C LEU A 139 -0.56 -0.79 0.77
N CYS A 140 -0.75 -1.89 0.06
CA CYS A 140 -1.04 -3.18 0.68
C CYS A 140 -0.36 -4.31 -0.10
N PHE A 141 -0.38 -5.51 0.47
CA PHE A 141 0.17 -6.71 -0.17
C PHE A 141 -0.66 -7.94 0.20
N LEU A 142 -0.60 -8.96 -0.64
CA LEU A 142 -1.12 -10.28 -0.27
C LEU A 142 -0.15 -10.89 0.73
N GLY A 143 -0.66 -11.25 1.92
CA GLY A 143 0.14 -11.82 2.99
C GLY A 143 0.89 -13.09 2.58
N ASN A 144 1.95 -13.39 3.32
CA ASN A 144 2.83 -14.54 3.12
C ASN A 144 2.12 -15.91 3.17
N GLU A 145 0.90 -15.99 3.72
CA GLU A 145 0.11 -17.22 3.76
C GLU A 145 -0.40 -17.65 2.37
N LYS A 146 -0.46 -16.72 1.40
CA LYS A 146 -1.06 -16.98 0.09
C LYS A 146 -0.04 -17.19 -1.03
N GLU A 147 1.18 -16.69 -0.91
CA GLU A 147 2.14 -16.66 -2.02
C GLU A 147 3.60 -16.82 -1.60
N ASP A 148 4.37 -17.53 -2.44
CA ASP A 148 5.83 -17.68 -2.30
C ASP A 148 6.59 -16.35 -2.47
N ASN A 149 5.95 -15.38 -3.13
CA ASN A 149 6.53 -14.08 -3.47
C ASN A 149 5.67 -12.95 -2.91
N ILE A 150 6.28 -11.77 -2.74
CA ILE A 150 5.55 -10.56 -2.42
C ILE A 150 4.77 -10.13 -3.66
N ARG A 151 3.46 -9.95 -3.50
CA ARG A 151 2.59 -9.28 -4.45
C ARG A 151 1.89 -8.12 -3.76
N GLY A 152 2.25 -6.91 -4.14
CA GLY A 152 1.73 -5.69 -3.54
C GLY A 152 1.10 -4.73 -4.54
N TYR A 153 0.28 -3.85 -3.98
CA TYR A 153 -0.56 -2.91 -4.71
C TYR A 153 -0.37 -1.54 -4.10
N CYS A 154 -0.30 -0.54 -4.96
CA CYS A 154 -0.38 0.86 -4.59
C CYS A 154 -1.31 1.59 -5.57
N TYR A 155 -1.63 2.85 -5.35
CA TYR A 155 -2.46 3.57 -6.32
C TYR A 155 -1.87 3.57 -7.72
N ASP A 156 -0.55 3.64 -7.86
CA ASP A 156 0.15 3.75 -9.15
C ASP A 156 0.31 2.43 -9.92
N GLY A 157 0.10 1.29 -9.25
CA GLY A 157 0.14 -0.02 -9.90
C GLY A 157 0.43 -1.17 -8.95
N ILE A 158 1.19 -2.15 -9.44
CA ILE A 158 1.58 -3.35 -8.68
C ILE A 158 3.09 -3.43 -8.52
N PHE A 159 3.51 -4.04 -7.42
CA PHE A 159 4.91 -4.32 -7.14
C PHE A 159 5.11 -5.78 -6.73
N TYR A 160 6.26 -6.32 -7.11
CA TYR A 160 6.63 -7.70 -6.82
C TYR A 160 7.98 -7.78 -6.14
N GLY A 161 8.16 -8.82 -5.33
CA GLY A 161 9.37 -9.06 -4.58
C GLY A 161 9.41 -10.47 -4.02
N ASP A 162 10.36 -10.72 -3.12
CA ASP A 162 10.53 -12.02 -2.47
C ASP A 162 10.45 -11.86 -0.95
N TRP A 163 9.85 -12.85 -0.30
CA TRP A 163 9.87 -12.97 1.14
C TRP A 163 11.28 -13.34 1.64
N ILE A 164 11.69 -12.74 2.74
CA ILE A 164 12.99 -12.95 3.39
C ILE A 164 12.72 -13.27 4.86
N GLY A 165 12.66 -14.56 5.15
CA GLY A 165 12.32 -15.05 6.49
C GLY A 165 10.91 -14.65 6.92
N LYS A 166 10.71 -14.50 8.24
CA LYS A 166 9.38 -14.24 8.84
C LYS A 166 9.05 -12.75 8.99
N GLU A 167 10.06 -11.88 8.95
CA GLU A 167 9.90 -10.46 9.29
C GLU A 167 9.43 -9.60 8.12
N GLY A 168 9.59 -10.09 6.89
CA GLY A 168 9.09 -9.44 5.70
C GLY A 168 9.93 -9.77 4.48
N GLY A 169 10.20 -8.82 3.60
CA GLY A 169 10.95 -9.11 2.38
C GLY A 169 11.32 -7.92 1.51
N MET A 170 11.85 -8.22 0.33
CA MET A 170 12.43 -7.23 -0.58
C MET A 170 11.59 -7.07 -1.83
N VAL A 171 11.16 -5.85 -2.08
CA VAL A 171 10.45 -5.44 -3.30
C VAL A 171 11.47 -5.15 -4.40
N LYS A 172 11.29 -5.80 -5.56
CA LYS A 172 12.27 -5.84 -6.65
C LYS A 172 11.85 -5.07 -7.90
N THR A 173 10.55 -5.05 -8.20
CA THR A 173 10.05 -4.49 -9.47
C THR A 173 8.67 -3.87 -9.31
N PHE A 174 8.34 -3.00 -10.25
CA PHE A 174 7.11 -2.22 -10.32
C PHE A 174 6.51 -2.31 -11.72
N LEU A 175 5.19 -2.45 -11.83
CA LEU A 175 4.43 -2.30 -13.07
C LEU A 175 3.36 -1.23 -12.89
N SER A 176 3.32 -0.28 -13.83
CA SER A 176 2.28 0.75 -13.86
C SER A 176 0.94 0.14 -14.32
N ARG A 177 -0.18 0.81 -14.01
CA ARG A 177 -1.53 0.42 -14.46
C ARG A 177 -1.62 0.08 -15.95
N GLN A 178 -0.91 0.82 -16.81
CA GLN A 178 -0.95 0.63 -18.28
C GLN A 178 -0.15 -0.57 -18.78
N GLU A 179 0.81 -1.05 -18.00
CA GLU A 179 1.69 -2.16 -18.40
C GLU A 179 1.20 -3.52 -17.92
N MET A 180 0.16 -3.53 -17.07
CA MET A 180 -0.39 -4.78 -16.53
C MET A 180 -1.04 -5.61 -17.63
N LYS A 181 -0.75 -6.91 -17.63
CA LYS A 181 -1.58 -7.87 -18.38
C LYS A 181 -2.98 -7.93 -17.75
N ILE A 182 -3.98 -8.35 -18.52
CA ILE A 182 -5.38 -8.32 -18.06
C ILE A 182 -5.62 -9.09 -16.76
N ASN A 183 -4.93 -10.21 -16.54
CA ASN A 183 -5.01 -10.96 -15.29
C ASN A 183 -4.47 -10.17 -14.09
N GLN A 184 -3.32 -9.49 -14.26
CA GLN A 184 -2.73 -8.63 -13.23
C GLN A 184 -3.59 -7.40 -12.96
N PHE A 185 -4.10 -6.77 -14.03
CA PHE A 185 -5.03 -5.66 -13.93
C PHE A 185 -6.31 -6.05 -13.20
N THR A 186 -6.83 -7.26 -13.44
CA THR A 186 -8.05 -7.74 -12.77
C THR A 186 -7.86 -7.79 -11.26
N GLU A 187 -6.76 -8.39 -10.79
CA GLU A 187 -6.41 -8.42 -9.37
C GLU A 187 -6.25 -7.00 -8.79
N TYR A 188 -5.46 -6.17 -9.47
CA TYR A 188 -5.23 -4.79 -9.07
C TYR A 188 -6.55 -4.01 -8.95
N PHE A 189 -7.45 -4.16 -9.92
CA PHE A 189 -8.67 -3.38 -9.99
C PHE A 189 -9.67 -3.80 -8.91
N GLU A 190 -9.72 -5.08 -8.52
CA GLU A 190 -10.50 -5.52 -7.35
C GLU A 190 -9.97 -4.89 -6.05
N VAL A 191 -8.65 -4.85 -5.87
CA VAL A 191 -8.03 -4.17 -4.71
C VAL A 191 -8.32 -2.68 -4.72
N PHE A 192 -8.19 -2.02 -5.87
CA PHE A 192 -8.46 -0.59 -6.02
C PHE A 192 -9.92 -0.23 -5.70
N LYS A 193 -10.88 -1.02 -6.19
CA LYS A 193 -12.30 -0.86 -5.82
C LYS A 193 -12.51 -1.03 -4.32
N MET A 194 -11.86 -2.02 -3.70
CA MET A 194 -11.96 -2.25 -2.26
C MET A 194 -11.43 -1.06 -1.44
N TRP A 195 -10.35 -0.41 -1.85
CA TRP A 195 -9.88 0.81 -1.19
C TRP A 195 -10.92 1.93 -1.25
N ILE A 196 -11.57 2.12 -2.40
CA ILE A 196 -12.60 3.15 -2.53
C ILE A 196 -13.80 2.84 -1.64
N ILE A 197 -14.21 1.57 -1.55
CA ILE A 197 -15.27 1.11 -0.64
C ILE A 197 -14.88 1.35 0.83
N GLN A 198 -13.63 1.07 1.21
CA GLN A 198 -13.10 1.34 2.55
C GLN A 198 -13.13 2.84 2.86
N ASP A 199 -12.74 3.67 1.91
CA ASP A 199 -12.76 5.13 2.03
C ASP A 199 -14.19 5.67 2.13
N MET A 200 -15.12 5.15 1.33
CA MET A 200 -16.56 5.45 1.41
C MET A 200 -17.13 5.06 2.77
N PHE A 201 -16.73 3.90 3.31
CA PHE A 201 -17.16 3.44 4.62
C PHE A 201 -16.64 4.37 5.72
N LYS A 202 -15.33 4.64 5.72
CA LYS A 202 -14.67 5.52 6.68
C LYS A 202 -15.24 6.93 6.65
N ALA A 203 -15.48 7.45 5.45
CA ALA A 203 -16.14 8.73 5.22
C ALA A 203 -17.52 8.86 5.86
N ARG A 204 -18.37 7.82 5.72
CA ARG A 204 -19.77 7.87 6.16
C ARG A 204 -19.98 7.42 7.60
N LYS A 205 -19.08 6.58 8.13
CA LYS A 205 -19.19 6.00 9.48
C LYS A 205 -18.18 6.57 10.48
N GLY A 206 -17.15 7.28 10.03
CA GLY A 206 -16.11 7.86 10.89
C GLY A 206 -15.14 6.83 11.47
N MET A 207 -15.14 5.60 10.98
CA MET A 207 -14.29 4.50 11.47
C MET A 207 -13.82 3.59 10.33
N ASN A 208 -12.68 2.91 10.51
CA ASN A 208 -12.13 2.01 9.50
C ASN A 208 -13.01 0.75 9.35
N LEU A 209 -13.12 0.26 8.11
CA LEU A 209 -13.73 -1.04 7.82
C LEU A 209 -12.85 -2.16 8.40
N ASN A 210 -13.47 -3.14 9.05
CA ASN A 210 -12.83 -4.38 9.49
C ASN A 210 -13.68 -5.59 9.09
N SER A 211 -13.15 -6.81 9.26
CA SER A 211 -13.80 -8.05 8.84
C SER A 211 -15.22 -8.22 9.40
N SER A 212 -15.45 -7.84 10.67
CA SER A 212 -16.77 -7.94 11.31
C SER A 212 -17.82 -6.97 10.75
N LEU A 213 -17.36 -5.92 10.06
CA LEU A 213 -18.21 -4.85 9.52
C LEU A 213 -18.53 -5.01 8.03
N ILE A 214 -17.92 -5.98 7.34
CA ILE A 214 -18.12 -6.21 5.89
C ILE A 214 -19.61 -6.41 5.56
N LYS A 215 -20.36 -7.12 6.41
CA LYS A 215 -21.81 -7.35 6.25
C LYS A 215 -22.68 -6.09 6.28
N TYR A 216 -22.12 -4.95 6.70
CA TYR A 216 -22.83 -3.67 6.74
C TYR A 216 -22.45 -2.74 5.58
N ILE A 217 -21.67 -3.22 4.61
CA ILE A 217 -21.40 -2.50 3.37
C ILE A 217 -22.66 -2.62 2.49
N PRO A 218 -23.32 -1.50 2.15
CA PRO A 218 -24.46 -1.53 1.23
C PRO A 218 -24.03 -1.99 -0.16
N ASP A 219 -24.86 -2.78 -0.85
CA ASP A 219 -24.59 -3.23 -2.22
C ASP A 219 -24.30 -2.07 -3.19
N THR A 220 -24.98 -0.94 -2.97
CA THR A 220 -24.76 0.31 -3.72
C THR A 220 -23.30 0.77 -3.72
N TYR A 221 -22.47 0.41 -2.73
CA TYR A 221 -21.06 0.78 -2.71
C TYR A 221 -20.25 0.14 -3.84
N PHE A 222 -20.73 -0.98 -4.38
CA PHE A 222 -20.08 -1.70 -5.48
C PHE A 222 -20.54 -1.18 -6.86
N GLU A 223 -21.51 -0.25 -6.91
CA GLU A 223 -22.03 0.30 -8.16
C GLU A 223 -21.10 1.37 -8.76
N TYR A 224 -20.93 1.33 -10.09
CA TYR A 224 -20.00 2.24 -10.77
C TYR A 224 -20.36 3.73 -10.60
N ASN A 225 -21.64 4.05 -10.48
CA ASN A 225 -22.04 5.45 -10.36
C ASN A 225 -21.78 5.99 -8.94
N GLU A 226 -21.88 5.14 -7.92
CA GLU A 226 -21.77 5.54 -6.52
C GLU A 226 -20.32 5.82 -6.11
N TRP A 227 -19.40 4.89 -6.40
CA TRP A 227 -17.96 5.11 -6.17
C TRP A 227 -17.41 6.27 -7.02
N ASN A 228 -17.87 6.46 -8.26
CA ASN A 228 -17.46 7.59 -9.12
C ASN A 228 -17.95 8.93 -8.56
N ARG A 229 -19.22 9.00 -8.13
CA ARG A 229 -19.76 10.18 -7.44
C ARG A 229 -18.94 10.51 -6.19
N PHE A 230 -18.62 9.49 -5.38
CA PHE A 230 -17.80 9.66 -4.19
C PHE A 230 -16.42 10.25 -4.49
N LEU A 231 -15.72 9.73 -5.50
CA LEU A 231 -14.41 10.25 -5.92
C LEU A 231 -14.51 11.71 -6.38
N PHE A 232 -15.50 12.04 -7.21
CA PHE A 232 -15.73 13.40 -7.69
C PHE A 232 -16.02 14.37 -6.54
N GLU A 233 -16.89 13.98 -5.59
CA GLU A 233 -17.22 14.80 -4.43
C GLU A 233 -15.99 15.11 -3.55
N ARG A 234 -15.00 14.21 -3.50
CA ARG A 234 -13.74 14.41 -2.78
C ARG A 234 -12.79 15.35 -3.51
N GLY A 235 -12.90 15.48 -4.83
CA GLY A 235 -12.07 16.37 -5.65
C GLY A 235 -10.59 15.99 -5.69
N ASN A 236 -10.24 14.75 -5.36
CA ASN A 236 -8.88 14.25 -5.52
C ASN A 236 -8.67 13.89 -7.00
N LEU A 237 -7.99 14.76 -7.74
CA LEU A 237 -7.81 14.59 -9.19
C LEU A 237 -6.94 13.37 -9.49
N ARG A 238 -6.00 13.03 -8.62
CA ARG A 238 -5.13 11.86 -8.83
C ARG A 238 -5.90 10.54 -8.78
N LEU A 239 -6.77 10.37 -7.78
CA LEU A 239 -7.61 9.18 -7.65
C LEU A 239 -8.71 9.13 -8.71
N ILE A 240 -9.28 10.28 -9.08
CA ILE A 240 -10.22 10.38 -10.20
C ILE A 240 -9.54 9.89 -11.48
N ARG A 241 -8.35 10.40 -11.81
CA ARG A 241 -7.60 9.96 -13.00
C ARG A 241 -7.24 8.47 -12.95
N ALA A 242 -6.82 7.96 -11.79
CA ALA A 242 -6.54 6.54 -11.64
C ALA A 242 -7.81 5.70 -11.88
N ALA A 243 -8.97 6.13 -11.37
CA ALA A 243 -10.23 5.45 -11.58
C ALA A 243 -10.71 5.50 -13.03
N GLU A 244 -10.58 6.66 -13.70
CA GLU A 244 -10.87 6.82 -15.13
C GLU A 244 -10.02 5.87 -15.97
N GLU A 245 -8.70 5.86 -15.74
CA GLU A 245 -7.76 4.98 -16.43
C GLU A 245 -8.09 3.49 -16.21
N CYS A 246 -8.39 3.09 -14.97
CA CYS A 246 -8.81 1.73 -14.69
C CYS A 246 -10.11 1.38 -15.41
N ASN A 247 -11.08 2.28 -15.41
CA ASN A 247 -12.36 2.05 -16.07
C ASN A 247 -12.19 1.91 -17.59
N GLU A 248 -11.31 2.69 -18.20
CA GLU A 248 -10.98 2.53 -19.63
C GLU A 248 -10.39 1.15 -19.93
N ILE A 249 -9.44 0.68 -19.13
CA ILE A 249 -8.84 -0.66 -19.29
C ILE A 249 -9.92 -1.73 -19.10
N TYR A 250 -10.77 -1.59 -18.09
CA TYR A 250 -11.88 -2.50 -17.82
C TYR A 250 -12.84 -2.59 -19.01
N ILE A 251 -13.36 -1.45 -19.51
CA ILE A 251 -14.32 -1.42 -20.63
C ILE A 251 -13.73 -2.10 -21.87
N LYS A 252 -12.48 -1.76 -22.22
CA LYS A 252 -11.76 -2.34 -23.37
C LYS A 252 -11.56 -3.86 -23.27
N ASN A 253 -11.60 -4.43 -22.07
CA ASN A 253 -11.26 -5.83 -21.81
C ASN A 253 -12.36 -6.58 -21.03
N THR A 254 -13.62 -6.12 -21.07
CA THR A 254 -14.71 -6.57 -20.19
C THR A 254 -14.87 -8.09 -20.11
N GLU A 255 -14.81 -8.78 -21.26
CA GLU A 255 -14.97 -10.24 -21.31
C GLU A 255 -13.78 -10.97 -20.66
N GLN A 256 -12.56 -10.59 -21.01
CA GLN A 256 -11.35 -11.19 -20.45
C GLN A 256 -11.24 -10.91 -18.95
N TYR A 257 -11.59 -9.69 -18.53
CA TYR A 257 -11.68 -9.31 -17.13
C TYR A 257 -12.64 -10.21 -16.35
N ARG A 258 -13.85 -10.46 -16.88
CA ARG A 258 -14.84 -11.33 -16.23
C ARG A 258 -14.28 -12.75 -16.03
N ARG A 259 -13.66 -13.32 -17.06
CA ARG A 259 -13.03 -14.64 -16.99
C ARG A 259 -11.90 -14.68 -15.95
N CYS A 260 -11.02 -13.67 -15.94
CA CYS A 260 -9.96 -13.57 -14.94
C CYS A 260 -10.52 -13.43 -13.52
N ARG A 261 -11.60 -12.67 -13.33
CA ARG A 261 -12.25 -12.49 -12.04
C ARG A 261 -12.85 -13.79 -11.52
N GLU A 262 -13.58 -14.52 -12.37
CA GLU A 262 -14.13 -15.85 -12.03
C GLU A 262 -13.02 -16.82 -11.60
N MET A 263 -11.88 -16.79 -12.28
CA MET A 263 -10.71 -17.59 -11.89
C MET A 263 -10.15 -17.17 -10.52
N ILE A 264 -10.02 -15.86 -10.26
CA ILE A 264 -9.54 -15.34 -8.97
C ILE A 264 -10.48 -15.75 -7.84
N ASP A 265 -11.80 -15.64 -8.04
CA ASP A 265 -12.81 -16.02 -7.07
C ASP A 265 -12.75 -17.52 -6.77
N ALA A 266 -12.63 -18.37 -7.81
CA ALA A 266 -12.47 -19.81 -7.65
C ALA A 266 -11.17 -20.18 -6.89
N VAL A 267 -10.05 -19.52 -7.18
CA VAL A 267 -8.79 -19.73 -6.46
C VAL A 267 -8.93 -19.34 -4.99
N ASN A 268 -9.53 -18.18 -4.70
CA ASN A 268 -9.74 -17.71 -3.34
C ASN A 268 -10.65 -18.65 -2.55
N GLN A 269 -11.74 -19.15 -3.16
CA GLN A 269 -12.64 -20.10 -2.54
C GLN A 269 -11.94 -21.43 -2.22
N ASN A 270 -11.20 -21.99 -3.19
CA ASN A 270 -10.43 -23.22 -2.98
C ASN A 270 -9.40 -23.08 -1.84
N MET A 271 -8.74 -21.93 -1.73
CA MET A 271 -7.79 -21.64 -0.65
C MET A 271 -8.49 -21.55 0.72
N TYR A 272 -9.65 -20.90 0.77
CA TYR A 272 -10.47 -20.80 1.99
C TYR A 272 -10.95 -22.18 2.46
N GLU A 273 -11.41 -23.03 1.55
CA GLU A 273 -11.84 -24.39 1.85
C GLU A 273 -10.68 -25.26 2.37
N LYS A 274 -9.48 -25.14 1.77
CA LYS A 274 -8.26 -25.82 2.26
C LYS A 274 -7.82 -25.37 3.65
N LYS A 275 -7.96 -24.09 3.98
CA LYS A 275 -7.61 -23.57 5.31
C LYS A 275 -8.56 -24.12 6.38
N ASN A 276 -9.87 -24.06 6.11
CA ASN A 276 -10.88 -24.57 7.03
C ASN A 276 -10.82 -26.11 7.23
N SER A 277 -10.40 -26.87 6.21
CA SER A 277 -10.22 -28.32 6.38
C SER A 277 -9.01 -28.65 7.24
N LYS A 278 -7.92 -27.88 7.12
CA LYS A 278 -6.71 -28.00 7.94
C LYS A 278 -6.95 -27.63 9.40
N ASP A 279 -7.66 -26.53 9.65
CA ASP A 279 -7.99 -26.09 11.01
C ASP A 279 -8.87 -27.13 11.74
N LYS A 280 -9.82 -27.75 11.02
CA LYS A 280 -10.64 -28.85 11.54
C LYS A 280 -9.85 -30.13 11.82
N SER A 281 -8.85 -30.46 11.00
CA SER A 281 -7.99 -31.62 11.26
C SER A 281 -7.11 -31.41 12.49
N ASP A 282 -6.60 -30.19 12.68
CA ASP A 282 -5.73 -29.85 13.81
C ASP A 282 -6.51 -29.80 15.14
N GLU A 283 -7.74 -29.27 15.16
CA GLU A 283 -8.65 -29.36 16.33
C GLU A 283 -9.00 -30.81 16.70
N SER A 284 -9.20 -31.69 15.70
CA SER A 284 -9.51 -33.10 15.93
C SER A 284 -8.32 -33.93 16.45
N ALA A 285 -7.10 -33.46 16.21
CA ALA A 285 -5.88 -34.07 16.73
C ALA A 285 -5.61 -33.64 18.19
N LEU A 286 -5.96 -32.40 18.55
CA LEU A 286 -5.84 -31.85 19.90
C LEU A 286 -6.87 -32.41 20.89
N THR A 287 -8.03 -32.89 20.41
CA THR A 287 -9.06 -33.54 21.25
C THR A 287 -8.83 -35.04 21.47
N LYS A 288 -7.77 -35.61 20.89
CA LYS A 288 -7.38 -37.02 21.02
C LYS A 288 -6.13 -37.26 21.89
N GLN A 289 -5.65 -36.23 22.60
CA GLN A 289 -4.65 -36.32 23.66
C GLN A 289 -5.31 -36.06 25.02
#